data_AF-A0A1V9VCM6-F1
#
_entry.id   AF-A0A1V9VCM6-F1
#
_cell.length_a   1.000
_cell.length_b   1.000
_cell.length_c   1.000
_cell.angle_alpha   90.00
_cell.angle_beta   90.00
_cell.angle_gamma   90.00
#
_symmetry.space_group_name_H-M   'P 1'
#
loop_
_entity.id
_entity.type
_entity.pdbx_description
1 polymer ?
#
loop_
_entity_poly.entity_id
_entity_poly.type
_entity_poly.pdbx_seq_one_letter_code
_entity_poly.pdbx_strand_id
1 'polypeptide(L)'
;MMETNEKSFNLSGVLKKVLYKNDETKYTIAVLENNQKICGVYFDADIEKLVGEEILLTGNWITHSKYGVQFEFNTLQVKEHELFFFLTKIIKGFTKKSATEILEKYGEEGLIKILDENPNELLNFKGIKEKKLKSILNSWHSFK
;
A
#
# COMPACT_ATOMS: atom_id res chain seq x y z
N MET A 1 -33.24 18.47 6.62
CA MET A 1 -32.41 17.26 6.58
C MET A 1 -31.04 17.69 7.04
N MET A 2 -30.64 17.35 8.26
CA MET A 2 -29.37 17.80 8.82
C MET A 2 -28.25 17.02 8.12
N GLU A 3 -27.45 17.70 7.30
CA GLU A 3 -26.16 17.18 6.87
C GLU A 3 -25.24 17.20 8.09
N THR A 4 -25.10 16.05 8.76
CA THR A 4 -24.05 15.85 9.76
C THR A 4 -22.72 15.85 9.02
N ASN A 5 -22.06 17.00 9.03
CA ASN A 5 -20.68 17.16 8.60
C ASN A 5 -19.77 16.44 9.62
N GLU A 6 -19.79 15.10 9.63
CA GLU A 6 -18.91 14.31 10.48
C GLU A 6 -17.49 14.43 9.95
N LYS A 7 -16.66 15.10 10.73
CA LYS A 7 -15.26 15.31 10.42
C LYS A 7 -14.53 13.97 10.53
N SER A 8 -14.21 13.35 9.40
CA SER A 8 -13.39 12.14 9.37
C SER A 8 -11.90 12.49 9.32
N PHE A 9 -11.09 11.64 9.93
CA PHE A 9 -9.63 11.74 9.98
C PHE A 9 -9.02 10.72 9.02
N ASN A 10 -7.80 10.99 8.57
CA ASN A 10 -6.99 10.02 7.85
C ASN A 10 -5.86 9.51 8.75
N LEU A 11 -5.59 8.22 8.69
CA LEU A 11 -4.48 7.56 9.37
C LEU A 11 -3.79 6.63 8.38
N SER A 12 -2.46 6.65 8.33
CA SER A 12 -1.67 5.68 7.58
C SER A 12 -0.67 4.96 8.48
N GLY A 13 -0.28 3.76 8.05
CA GLY A 13 0.80 3.01 8.69
C GLY A 13 0.86 1.58 8.18
N VAL A 14 1.93 0.87 8.56
CA VAL A 14 2.14 -0.52 8.18
C VAL A 14 1.35 -1.44 9.12
N LEU A 15 0.56 -2.36 8.55
CA LEU A 15 -0.21 -3.32 9.34
C LEU A 15 0.72 -4.38 9.97
N LYS A 16 0.86 -4.35 11.30
CA LYS A 16 1.78 -5.23 12.03
C LYS A 16 1.19 -6.62 12.29
N LYS A 17 -0.06 -6.66 12.78
CA LYS A 17 -0.78 -7.91 13.06
C LYS A 17 -2.27 -7.68 13.26
N VAL A 18 -3.05 -8.70 12.96
CA VAL A 18 -4.48 -8.78 13.29
C VAL A 18 -4.62 -9.41 14.69
N LEU A 19 -5.35 -8.74 15.59
CA LEU A 19 -5.60 -9.23 16.95
C LEU A 19 -6.88 -10.07 17.05
N TYR A 20 -7.87 -9.70 16.25
CA TYR A 20 -9.19 -10.32 16.23
C TYR A 20 -9.83 -10.10 14.86
N LYS A 21 -10.51 -11.11 14.36
CA LYS A 21 -11.33 -11.07 13.14
C LYS A 21 -12.59 -11.88 13.37
N ASN A 22 -13.73 -11.33 12.99
CA ASN A 22 -14.98 -12.08 12.87
C ASN A 22 -15.24 -12.35 11.39
N ASP A 23 -15.25 -13.61 10.99
CA ASP A 23 -15.40 -13.99 9.57
C ASP A 23 -16.81 -13.71 9.01
N GLU A 24 -17.84 -13.65 9.85
CA GLU A 24 -19.22 -13.40 9.44
C GLU A 24 -19.48 -11.90 9.27
N THR A 25 -19.17 -11.09 10.30
CA THR A 25 -19.41 -9.65 10.27
C THR A 25 -18.29 -8.86 9.61
N LYS A 26 -17.16 -9.50 9.32
CA LYS A 26 -15.92 -8.89 8.83
C LYS A 26 -15.31 -7.84 9.77
N TYR A 27 -15.79 -7.79 11.02
CA TYR A 27 -15.25 -6.90 12.03
C TYR A 27 -13.84 -7.34 12.43
N THR A 28 -12.92 -6.41 12.42
CA THR A 28 -11.50 -6.65 12.68
C THR A 28 -10.96 -5.68 13.72
N ILE A 29 -10.06 -6.16 14.58
CA ILE A 29 -9.17 -5.34 15.40
C ILE A 29 -7.74 -5.69 15.02
N ALA A 30 -6.92 -4.69 14.71
CA ALA A 30 -5.54 -4.86 14.32
C ALA A 30 -4.62 -3.80 14.94
N VAL A 31 -3.32 -3.97 14.74
CA VAL A 31 -2.28 -3.09 15.26
C VAL A 31 -1.35 -2.68 14.13
N LEU A 32 -1.02 -1.40 14.07
CA LEU A 32 0.01 -0.85 13.19
C LEU A 32 1.40 -0.97 13.82
N GLU A 33 2.48 -0.81 13.04
CA GLU A 33 3.85 -0.96 13.55
C GLU A 33 4.20 -0.01 14.72
N ASN A 34 3.65 1.21 14.72
CA ASN A 34 3.76 2.18 15.80
C ASN A 34 2.92 1.82 17.05
N ASN A 35 2.38 0.59 17.12
CA ASN A 35 1.50 0.06 18.16
C ASN A 35 0.12 0.74 18.24
N GLN A 36 -0.27 1.55 17.26
CA GLN A 36 -1.63 2.09 17.17
C GLN A 36 -2.64 0.97 16.89
N LYS A 37 -3.70 0.91 17.71
CA LYS A 37 -4.83 -0.01 17.47
C LYS A 37 -5.81 0.59 16.48
N ILE A 38 -6.28 -0.24 15.56
CA ILE A 38 -7.32 0.09 14.60
C ILE A 38 -8.45 -0.94 14.71
N CYS A 39 -9.68 -0.52 14.39
CA CYS A 39 -10.83 -1.41 14.35
C CYS A 39 -11.83 -0.96 13.28
N GLY A 40 -12.62 -1.88 12.76
CA GLY A 40 -13.58 -1.57 11.71
C GLY A 40 -13.96 -2.82 10.93
N VAL A 41 -14.75 -2.63 9.88
CA VAL A 41 -15.20 -3.71 9.01
C VAL A 41 -14.48 -3.63 7.67
N TYR A 42 -13.89 -4.74 7.22
CA TYR A 42 -13.15 -4.79 5.95
C TYR A 42 -13.63 -5.95 5.06
N PHE A 43 -14.15 -5.63 3.87
CA PHE A 43 -14.80 -6.60 2.99
C PHE A 43 -13.97 -7.03 1.78
N ASP A 44 -12.97 -6.24 1.36
CA ASP A 44 -12.35 -6.43 0.04
C ASP A 44 -11.47 -7.68 -0.04
N ALA A 45 -10.77 -8.01 1.05
CA ALA A 45 -9.88 -9.16 1.11
C ALA A 45 -9.77 -9.69 2.54
N ASP A 46 -9.04 -10.79 2.68
CA ASP A 46 -8.60 -11.22 4.00
C ASP A 46 -7.54 -10.26 4.52
N ILE A 47 -7.88 -9.50 5.57
CA ILE A 47 -7.01 -8.50 6.19
C ILE A 47 -5.69 -9.09 6.72
N GLU A 48 -5.65 -10.39 7.02
CA GLU A 48 -4.40 -11.06 7.41
C GLU A 48 -3.36 -11.07 6.28
N LYS A 49 -3.80 -11.02 5.02
CA LYS A 49 -2.91 -10.93 3.85
C LYS A 49 -2.29 -9.55 3.67
N LEU A 50 -2.77 -8.55 4.41
CA LEU A 50 -2.25 -7.18 4.36
C LEU A 50 -1.17 -6.94 5.42
N VAL A 51 -0.82 -7.94 6.24
CA VAL A 51 0.24 -7.80 7.24
C VAL A 51 1.57 -7.51 6.53
N GLY A 52 2.23 -6.43 6.93
CA GLY A 52 3.44 -5.90 6.29
C GLY A 52 3.17 -4.83 5.23
N GLU A 53 1.92 -4.66 4.79
CA GLU A 53 1.56 -3.63 3.80
C GLU A 53 1.29 -2.29 4.49
N GLU A 54 1.62 -1.19 3.79
CA GLU A 54 1.19 0.14 4.18
C GLU A 54 -0.29 0.33 3.83
N ILE A 55 -1.10 0.73 4.81
CA ILE A 55 -2.53 0.96 4.64
C ILE A 55 -2.89 2.42 4.92
N LEU A 56 -3.91 2.90 4.22
CA LEU A 56 -4.58 4.18 4.39
C LEU A 56 -5.98 3.95 4.92
N LEU A 57 -6.31 4.64 6.01
CA LEU A 57 -7.57 4.53 6.72
C LEU A 57 -8.25 5.89 6.76
N THR A 58 -9.56 5.92 6.56
CA THR A 58 -10.39 7.08 6.89
C THR A 58 -11.39 6.69 7.97
N GLY A 59 -11.57 7.53 8.99
CA GLY A 59 -12.47 7.23 10.09
C GLY A 59 -12.31 8.15 11.30
N ASN A 60 -12.59 7.64 12.50
CA ASN A 60 -12.67 8.43 13.72
C ASN A 60 -11.91 7.80 14.89
N TRP A 61 -11.48 8.63 15.83
CA TRP A 61 -10.89 8.16 17.08
C TRP A 61 -11.98 7.80 18.08
N ILE A 62 -11.94 6.58 18.60
CA ILE A 62 -12.87 6.09 19.63
C ILE A 62 -12.09 5.62 20.86
N THR A 63 -12.76 5.57 22.01
CA THR A 63 -12.19 5.01 23.24
C THR A 63 -13.03 3.81 23.69
N HIS A 64 -12.46 2.62 23.59
CA HIS A 64 -13.11 1.38 24.03
C HIS A 64 -12.75 1.09 25.49
N SER A 65 -13.77 0.78 26.31
CA SER A 65 -13.63 0.57 27.77
C SER A 65 -12.54 -0.44 28.17
N LYS A 66 -12.37 -1.51 27.38
CA LYS A 66 -11.36 -2.57 27.60
C LYS A 66 -10.03 -2.35 26.88
N TYR A 67 -10.02 -1.66 25.74
CA TYR A 67 -8.87 -1.67 24.82
C TYR A 67 -8.18 -0.31 24.68
N GLY A 68 -8.76 0.74 25.26
CA GLY A 68 -8.25 2.10 25.20
C GLY A 68 -8.59 2.77 23.87
N VAL A 69 -7.75 3.73 23.49
CA VAL A 69 -7.90 4.52 22.27
C VAL A 69 -7.66 3.64 21.04
N GLN A 70 -8.59 3.70 20.08
CA GLN A 70 -8.52 3.00 18.80
C GLN A 70 -8.94 3.95 17.68
N PHE A 71 -8.41 3.71 16.49
CA PHE A 71 -8.90 4.34 15.28
C PHE A 71 -9.97 3.45 14.65
N GLU A 72 -11.23 3.88 14.68
CA GLU A 72 -12.32 3.22 13.99
C GLU A 72 -12.37 3.65 12.53
N PHE A 73 -11.98 2.77 11.62
CA PHE A 73 -11.96 3.06 10.19
C PHE A 73 -13.30 2.74 9.54
N ASN A 74 -13.76 3.63 8.67
CA ASN A 74 -14.87 3.43 7.75
C ASN A 74 -14.38 2.87 6.41
N THR A 75 -13.16 3.24 6.01
CA THR A 75 -12.50 2.73 4.80
C THR A 75 -11.08 2.28 5.13
N LEU A 76 -10.63 1.25 4.42
CA LEU A 76 -9.26 0.77 4.44
C LEU A 76 -8.84 0.52 3.01
N GLN A 77 -7.71 1.11 2.62
CA GLN A 77 -7.08 0.90 1.32
C GLN A 77 -5.64 0.48 1.54
N VAL A 78 -5.17 -0.48 0.75
CA VAL A 78 -3.72 -0.73 0.63
C VAL A 78 -3.14 0.45 -0.14
N LYS A 79 -2.12 1.10 0.42
CA LYS A 79 -1.43 2.17 -0.26
C LYS A 79 -0.61 1.55 -1.38
N GLU A 80 -1.10 1.65 -2.61
CA GLU A 80 -0.31 1.26 -3.76
C GLU A 80 0.85 2.24 -3.92
N HIS A 81 2.08 1.74 -3.80
CA HIS A 81 3.29 2.49 -4.08
C HIS A 81 3.23 3.03 -5.52
N GLU A 82 3.43 4.34 -5.72
CA GLU A 82 3.31 4.98 -7.04
C GLU A 82 4.19 4.31 -8.09
N LEU A 83 5.39 3.89 -7.69
CA LEU A 83 6.30 3.16 -8.58
C LEU A 83 5.84 1.74 -8.89
N PHE A 84 5.14 1.07 -7.97
CA PHE A 84 4.53 -0.23 -8.26
C PHE A 84 3.41 -0.09 -9.29
N PHE A 85 2.58 0.94 -9.14
CA PHE A 85 1.56 1.29 -10.12
C PHE A 85 2.20 1.65 -11.48
N PHE A 86 3.22 2.50 -11.49
CA PHE A 86 3.98 2.84 -12.69
C PHE A 86 4.48 1.59 -13.41
N LEU A 87 5.18 0.71 -12.71
CA LEU A 87 5.71 -0.53 -13.29
C LEU A 87 4.58 -1.42 -13.82
N THR A 88 3.53 -1.66 -13.06
CA THR A 88 2.51 -2.67 -13.42
C THR A 88 1.38 -2.18 -14.32
N LYS A 89 1.06 -0.88 -14.30
CA LYS A 89 -0.10 -0.30 -15.01
C LYS A 89 0.30 0.61 -16.15
N ILE A 90 1.39 1.37 -16.02
CA ILE A 90 1.86 2.26 -17.09
C ILE A 90 2.71 1.49 -18.10
N ILE A 91 3.55 0.57 -17.63
CA ILE A 91 4.45 -0.19 -18.51
C ILE A 91 3.79 -1.50 -18.95
N LYS A 92 3.37 -1.55 -20.23
CA LYS A 92 2.73 -2.74 -20.81
C LYS A 92 3.56 -4.01 -20.63
N GLY A 93 2.94 -5.06 -20.09
CA GLY A 93 3.53 -6.39 -19.92
C GLY A 93 4.56 -6.49 -18.79
N PHE A 94 4.47 -5.62 -17.78
CA PHE A 94 5.21 -5.80 -16.53
C PHE A 94 4.38 -6.66 -15.58
N THR A 95 4.99 -7.65 -14.92
CA THR A 95 4.27 -8.51 -13.97
C THR A 95 4.35 -7.93 -12.57
N LYS A 96 3.35 -8.19 -11.72
CA LYS A 96 3.39 -7.82 -10.29
C LYS A 96 4.65 -8.35 -9.62
N LYS A 97 5.01 -9.62 -9.88
CA LYS A 97 6.21 -10.25 -9.32
C LYS A 97 7.48 -9.50 -9.66
N SER A 98 7.70 -9.13 -10.93
CA SER A 98 8.89 -8.37 -11.32
C SER A 98 8.90 -6.97 -10.70
N ALA A 99 7.75 -6.34 -10.52
CA ALA A 99 7.66 -5.01 -9.90
C ALA A 99 8.01 -5.07 -8.41
N THR A 100 7.49 -6.08 -7.71
CA THR A 100 7.84 -6.38 -6.33
C THR A 100 9.33 -6.64 -6.19
N GLU A 101 9.94 -7.52 -7.00
CA GLU A 101 11.38 -7.83 -6.94
C GLU A 101 12.28 -6.59 -7.09
N ILE A 102 11.89 -5.63 -7.93
CA ILE A 102 12.65 -4.41 -8.16
C ILE A 102 12.53 -3.46 -6.96
N LEU A 103 11.31 -3.26 -6.46
CA LEU A 103 11.06 -2.38 -5.33
C LEU A 103 11.62 -2.95 -4.03
N GLU A 104 11.59 -4.26 -3.83
CA GLU A 104 12.25 -4.92 -2.70
C GLU A 104 13.77 -4.72 -2.73
N LYS A 105 14.38 -4.74 -3.93
CA LYS A 105 15.83 -4.58 -4.07
C LYS A 105 16.30 -3.14 -3.85
N TYR A 106 15.56 -2.16 -4.37
CA TYR A 106 16.03 -0.78 -4.44
C TYR A 106 15.27 0.21 -3.56
N GLY A 107 14.08 -0.16 -3.07
CA GLY A 107 13.14 0.81 -2.50
C GLY A 107 12.66 1.83 -3.53
N GLU A 108 11.81 2.76 -3.10
CA GLU A 108 11.28 3.79 -4.00
C GLU A 108 12.35 4.79 -4.43
N GLU A 109 13.05 5.39 -3.46
CA GLU A 109 14.09 6.39 -3.72
C GLU A 109 15.25 5.82 -4.56
N GLY A 110 15.67 4.58 -4.26
CA GLY A 110 16.73 3.92 -5.01
C GLY A 110 16.30 3.60 -6.44
N LEU A 111 15.05 3.20 -6.67
CA LEU A 111 14.54 2.96 -8.02
C LEU A 111 14.47 4.27 -8.82
N ILE A 112 14.03 5.38 -8.22
CA ILE A 112 14.02 6.70 -8.86
C ILE A 112 15.44 7.08 -9.31
N LYS A 113 16.41 6.95 -8.41
CA LYS A 113 17.81 7.25 -8.72
C LYS A 113 18.35 6.39 -9.87
N ILE A 114 18.03 5.10 -9.89
CA ILE A 114 18.43 4.20 -10.97
C ILE A 114 17.81 4.61 -12.30
N LEU A 115 16.52 4.97 -12.31
CA LEU A 115 15.83 5.39 -13.53
C LEU A 115 16.41 6.70 -14.10
N ASP A 116 16.85 7.62 -13.23
CA ASP A 116 17.43 8.90 -13.63
C ASP A 116 18.93 8.81 -14.01
N GLU A 117 19.73 8.03 -13.28
CA GLU A 117 21.19 8.05 -13.39
C GLU A 117 21.80 6.81 -14.08
N ASN A 118 21.27 5.61 -13.79
CA ASN A 118 21.89 4.35 -14.26
C ASN A 118 20.85 3.26 -14.60
N PRO A 119 19.98 3.49 -15.60
CA PRO A 119 18.84 2.61 -15.86
C PRO A 119 19.25 1.22 -16.39
N ASN A 120 20.48 1.08 -16.88
CA ASN A 120 21.04 -0.19 -17.33
C ASN A 120 21.09 -1.25 -16.20
N GLU A 121 21.09 -0.84 -14.92
CA GLU A 121 20.98 -1.80 -13.81
C GLU A 121 19.73 -2.68 -13.89
N LEU A 122 18.63 -2.17 -14.44
CA LEU A 122 17.39 -2.93 -14.57
C LEU A 122 17.52 -4.11 -15.54
N LEU A 123 18.53 -4.14 -16.43
CA LEU A 123 18.81 -5.28 -17.32
C LEU A 123 19.23 -6.54 -16.55
N ASN A 124 19.63 -6.41 -15.28
CA ASN A 124 19.97 -7.52 -14.41
C ASN A 124 18.72 -8.31 -13.96
N PHE A 125 17.51 -7.78 -14.17
CA PHE A 125 16.26 -8.45 -13.79
C PHE A 125 15.75 -9.36 -14.91
N LYS A 126 15.29 -10.55 -14.52
CA LYS A 126 14.72 -11.51 -15.46
C LYS A 126 13.49 -10.90 -16.14
N GLY A 127 13.48 -10.94 -17.48
CA GLY A 127 12.39 -10.38 -18.28
C GLY A 127 12.56 -8.91 -18.66
N ILE A 128 13.59 -8.22 -18.14
CA ILE A 128 13.98 -6.90 -18.61
C ILE A 128 15.14 -7.05 -19.59
N LYS A 129 14.85 -6.74 -20.85
CA LYS A 129 15.83 -6.65 -21.96
C LYS A 129 15.78 -5.24 -22.52
N GLU A 130 16.71 -4.89 -23.41
CA GLU A 130 16.83 -3.53 -23.96
C GLU A 130 15.50 -2.93 -24.45
N LYS A 131 14.69 -3.70 -25.18
CA LYS A 131 13.37 -3.25 -25.64
C LYS A 131 12.44 -2.86 -24.47
N LYS A 132 12.45 -3.66 -23.40
CA LYS A 132 11.66 -3.40 -22.20
C LYS A 132 12.23 -2.21 -21.44
N LEU A 133 13.55 -2.13 -21.28
CA LEU A 133 14.24 -0.99 -20.66
C LEU A 133 13.90 0.32 -21.36
N LYS A 134 13.97 0.35 -22.69
CA LYS A 134 13.59 1.53 -23.48
C LYS A 134 12.13 1.93 -23.25
N SER A 135 11.22 0.96 -23.13
CA SER A 135 9.83 1.24 -22.77
C SER A 135 9.69 1.81 -21.36
N ILE A 136 10.45 1.31 -20.39
CA ILE A 136 10.46 1.82 -19.01
C ILE A 136 10.89 3.29 -19.02
N LEU A 137 12.01 3.60 -19.68
CA LEU A 137 12.55 4.95 -19.75
C LEU A 137 11.60 5.92 -20.46
N ASN A 138 11.06 5.54 -21.63
CA ASN A 138 10.10 6.39 -22.34
C ASN A 138 8.87 6.74 -21.48
N SER A 139 8.34 5.76 -20.75
CA SER A 139 7.24 5.99 -19.82
C SER A 139 7.66 6.83 -18.62
N TRP A 140 8.85 6.61 -18.07
CA TRP A 140 9.39 7.37 -16.93
C TRP A 140 9.51 8.86 -17.24
N HIS A 141 10.11 9.21 -18.37
CA HIS A 141 10.26 10.60 -18.82
C HIS A 141 8.91 11.32 -19.03
N SER A 142 7.84 10.56 -19.28
CA SER A 142 6.49 11.13 -19.47
C SER A 142 5.64 11.10 -18.19
N PHE A 143 6.06 10.32 -17.19
CA PHE A 143 5.34 10.11 -15.93
C PHE A 143 5.79 11.08 -14.83
N LYS A 144 7.06 11.51 -14.90
CA LYS A 144 7.63 12.58 -14.08
C LYS A 144 6.95 13.92 -14.37
#